data_AF-A0A7C6KA72-F1
#
_entry.id   AF-A0A7C6KA72-F1
#
_cell.length_a   1.000
_cell.length_b   1.000
_cell.length_c   1.000
_cell.angle_alpha   90.00
_cell.angle_beta   90.00
_cell.angle_gamma   90.00
#
_symmetry.space_group_name_H-M   'P 1'
#
loop_
_entity.id
_entity.type
_entity.pdbx_description
1 polymer ?
#
loop_
_entity_poly.entity_id
_entity_poly.type
_entity_poly.pdbx_seq_one_letter_code
_entity_poly.pdbx_strand_id
1 'polypeptide(L)'
;MSEESGFKKETIIAGLIVAVWLVLTIIILSLFGISQGWPAFLTLLFFFESGAKTENLKNIFVGAAVGLLLGAAMPVVAQALAPALGLEPALLIVVFAIVFLIIALGDVAHMFFNNYAFVYFTVATIFPKQTTLQWLLVLLLGGAFFTGGILGIIKLATRNKEPQS
;
A
#
# COMPACT_ATOMS: atom_id res chain seq x y z
N MET A 1 30.11 -14.27 -25.92
CA MET A 1 29.37 -14.70 -24.73
C MET A 1 27.96 -14.19 -24.87
N SER A 2 27.02 -15.04 -25.28
CA SER A 2 25.60 -14.70 -25.37
C SER A 2 24.98 -14.85 -23.99
N GLU A 3 24.63 -13.73 -23.35
CA GLU A 3 23.69 -13.78 -22.22
C GLU A 3 22.32 -14.16 -22.78
N GLU A 4 21.88 -15.41 -22.56
CA GLU A 4 20.45 -15.72 -22.64
C GLU A 4 19.75 -15.00 -21.47
N SER A 5 19.41 -13.73 -21.73
CA SER A 5 18.52 -12.90 -20.91
C SER A 5 17.06 -13.36 -21.11
N GLY A 6 16.78 -14.64 -20.83
CA GLY A 6 15.43 -15.19 -20.78
C GLY A 6 14.83 -15.07 -19.38
N PHE A 7 13.54 -14.75 -19.28
CA PHE A 7 12.83 -14.84 -18.00
C PHE A 7 12.88 -16.29 -17.48
N LYS A 8 13.34 -16.48 -16.24
CA LYS A 8 13.30 -17.78 -15.57
C LYS A 8 11.85 -18.26 -15.46
N LYS A 9 11.59 -19.53 -15.82
CA LYS A 9 10.23 -20.11 -15.84
C LYS A 9 9.53 -19.96 -14.48
N GLU A 10 10.28 -20.09 -13.39
CA GLU A 10 9.81 -19.93 -12.02
C GLU A 10 9.30 -18.51 -11.75
N THR A 11 9.97 -17.49 -12.31
CA THR A 11 9.58 -16.08 -12.17
C THR A 11 8.28 -15.79 -12.91
N ILE A 12 8.11 -16.37 -14.09
CA ILE A 12 6.86 -16.24 -14.87
C ILE A 12 5.70 -16.89 -14.11
N ILE A 13 5.90 -18.11 -13.59
CA ILE A 13 4.86 -18.84 -12.84
C ILE A 13 4.47 -18.07 -11.57
N ALA A 14 5.44 -17.59 -10.80
CA ALA A 14 5.18 -16.79 -9.61
C ALA A 14 4.44 -15.49 -9.97
N GLY A 15 4.86 -14.79 -11.02
CA GLY A 15 4.18 -13.59 -11.51
C GLY A 15 2.72 -13.85 -11.92
N LEU A 16 2.45 -14.96 -12.62
CA LEU A 16 1.09 -15.36 -12.99
C LEU A 16 0.22 -15.68 -11.77
N ILE A 17 0.74 -16.41 -10.80
CA ILE A 17 0.04 -16.70 -9.55
C ILE A 17 -0.35 -15.41 -8.84
N VAL A 18 0.59 -14.47 -8.73
CA VAL A 18 0.35 -13.16 -8.10
C VAL A 18 -0.70 -12.36 -8.86
N ALA A 19 -0.61 -12.33 -10.20
CA ALA A 19 -1.58 -11.63 -11.04
C ALA A 19 -3.00 -12.24 -10.94
N VAL A 20 -3.11 -13.57 -10.93
CA VAL A 20 -4.40 -14.25 -10.73
C VAL A 20 -4.95 -13.96 -9.34
N TRP A 21 -4.11 -14.04 -8.30
CA TRP A 21 -4.50 -13.72 -6.93
C TRP A 21 -5.00 -12.27 -6.78
N LEU A 22 -4.32 -11.33 -7.46
CA LEU A 22 -4.74 -9.93 -7.61
C LEU A 22 -6.17 -9.82 -8.15
N VAL A 23 -6.41 -10.40 -9.33
CA VAL A 23 -7.70 -10.34 -10.01
C VAL A 23 -8.81 -10.96 -9.14
N LEU A 24 -8.58 -12.15 -8.58
CA LEU A 24 -9.57 -12.84 -7.74
C LEU A 24 -9.99 -12.00 -6.54
N THR A 25 -9.04 -11.37 -5.87
CA THR A 25 -9.35 -10.57 -4.69
C THR A 25 -10.11 -9.29 -5.05
N ILE A 26 -9.78 -8.64 -6.17
CA ILE A 26 -10.56 -7.49 -6.66
C ILE A 26 -12.01 -7.91 -6.98
N ILE A 27 -12.19 -9.08 -7.59
CA ILE A 27 -13.53 -9.65 -7.82
C ILE A 27 -14.25 -9.87 -6.49
N ILE A 28 -13.60 -10.49 -5.50
CA ILE A 28 -14.19 -10.71 -4.17
C ILE A 28 -14.60 -9.39 -3.52
N LEU A 29 -13.74 -8.36 -3.53
CA LEU A 29 -14.07 -7.03 -3.01
C LEU A 29 -15.30 -6.43 -3.72
N SER A 30 -15.38 -6.58 -5.05
CA SER A 30 -16.53 -6.14 -5.84
C SER A 30 -17.83 -6.84 -5.43
N LEU A 31 -17.80 -8.13 -5.08
CA LEU A 31 -18.97 -8.86 -4.58
C LEU A 31 -19.51 -8.29 -3.26
N PHE A 32 -18.66 -7.64 -2.46
CA PHE A 32 -19.06 -6.92 -1.24
C PHE A 32 -19.42 -5.45 -1.50
N GLY A 33 -19.55 -5.02 -2.76
CA GLY A 33 -19.84 -3.63 -3.12
C GLY A 33 -18.65 -2.68 -2.94
N ILE A 34 -17.44 -3.21 -2.76
CA ILE A 34 -16.22 -2.41 -2.61
C ILE A 34 -15.60 -2.20 -3.99
N SER A 35 -15.79 -1.00 -4.54
CA SER A 35 -15.23 -0.61 -5.85
C SER A 35 -13.79 -0.11 -5.77
N GLN A 36 -13.31 0.29 -4.58
CA GLN A 36 -12.00 0.92 -4.39
C GLN A 36 -11.01 -0.05 -3.73
N GLY A 37 -10.51 -1.03 -4.50
CA GLY A 37 -9.57 -2.05 -4.05
C GLY A 37 -8.09 -1.61 -3.98
N TRP A 38 -7.79 -0.38 -4.38
CA TRP A 38 -6.42 0.13 -4.48
C TRP A 38 -5.59 0.04 -3.18
N PRO A 39 -6.15 0.23 -1.96
CA PRO A 39 -5.34 0.14 -0.74
C PRO A 39 -4.78 -1.26 -0.51
N ALA A 40 -5.56 -2.28 -0.87
CA ALA A 40 -5.18 -3.67 -0.77
C ALA A 40 -4.12 -4.03 -1.83
N PHE A 41 -4.30 -3.53 -3.06
CA PHE A 41 -3.34 -3.70 -4.15
C PHE A 41 -1.97 -3.08 -3.86
N LEU A 42 -1.92 -1.83 -3.39
CA LEU A 42 -0.64 -1.18 -3.07
C LEU A 42 0.09 -1.90 -1.93
N THR A 43 -0.63 -2.48 -0.98
CA THR A 43 -0.03 -3.30 0.09
C THR A 43 0.73 -4.47 -0.53
N LEU A 44 0.12 -5.14 -1.51
CA LEU A 44 0.74 -6.27 -2.18
C LEU A 44 1.94 -5.83 -3.03
N LEU A 45 1.81 -4.71 -3.74
CA LEU A 45 2.90 -4.14 -4.52
C LEU A 45 4.11 -3.83 -3.63
N PHE A 46 3.90 -3.15 -2.50
CA PHE A 46 4.97 -2.82 -1.56
C PHE A 46 5.56 -4.04 -0.86
N PHE A 47 4.75 -5.07 -0.63
CA PHE A 47 5.27 -6.34 -0.12
C PHE A 47 6.31 -6.92 -1.09
N PHE A 48 6.04 -6.94 -2.40
CA PHE A 48 7.01 -7.41 -3.38
C PHE A 48 8.18 -6.46 -3.61
N GLU A 49 7.93 -5.16 -3.66
CA GLU A 49 8.97 -4.13 -3.81
C GLU A 49 9.99 -4.18 -2.66
N SER A 50 9.52 -4.47 -1.44
CA SER A 50 10.37 -4.69 -0.27
C SER A 50 11.04 -6.08 -0.20
N GLY A 51 11.00 -6.84 -1.30
CA GLY A 51 11.63 -8.16 -1.43
C GLY A 51 10.83 -9.31 -0.83
N ALA A 52 9.50 -9.17 -0.71
CA ALA A 52 8.60 -10.18 -0.14
C ALA A 52 8.97 -10.62 1.29
N LYS A 53 9.50 -9.69 2.09
CA LYS A 53 9.93 -9.95 3.48
C LYS A 53 8.80 -9.62 4.46
N THR A 54 8.44 -10.58 5.29
CA THR A 54 7.32 -10.44 6.25
C THR A 54 7.58 -9.38 7.32
N GLU A 55 8.85 -9.12 7.65
CA GLU A 55 9.27 -8.07 8.60
C GLU A 55 8.83 -6.66 8.15
N ASN A 56 8.71 -6.43 6.84
CA ASN A 56 8.30 -5.15 6.29
C ASN A 56 6.79 -4.92 6.33
N LEU A 57 5.98 -5.97 6.50
CA LEU A 57 4.51 -5.86 6.50
C LEU A 57 4.04 -4.84 7.54
N LYS A 58 4.62 -4.86 8.74
CA LYS A 58 4.24 -3.90 9.80
C LYS A 58 4.38 -2.46 9.33
N ASN A 59 5.52 -2.12 8.71
CA ASN A 59 5.77 -0.77 8.21
C ASN A 59 4.87 -0.42 7.01
N ILE A 60 4.57 -1.40 6.14
CA ILE A 60 3.64 -1.23 5.01
C ILE A 60 2.25 -0.87 5.53
N PHE A 61 1.68 -1.70 6.43
CA PHE A 61 0.31 -1.49 6.93
C PHE A 61 0.18 -0.23 7.78
N VAL A 62 1.14 0.02 8.70
CA VAL A 62 1.10 1.21 9.55
C VAL A 62 1.33 2.47 8.73
N GLY A 63 2.34 2.47 7.86
CA GLY A 63 2.59 3.58 6.94
C GLY A 63 1.38 3.88 6.05
N ALA A 64 0.80 2.85 5.42
CA ALA A 64 -0.40 2.99 4.62
C ALA A 64 -1.57 3.62 5.40
N ALA A 65 -1.83 3.14 6.62
CA ALA A 65 -2.89 3.69 7.48
C ALA A 65 -2.62 5.16 7.83
N VAL A 66 -1.37 5.50 8.18
CA VAL A 66 -0.96 6.89 8.43
C VAL A 66 -1.18 7.76 7.21
N GLY A 67 -0.75 7.31 6.02
CA GLY A 67 -0.96 8.03 4.76
C GLY A 67 -2.43 8.32 4.46
N LEU A 68 -3.31 7.31 4.64
CA LEU A 68 -4.76 7.47 4.49
C LEU A 68 -5.34 8.49 5.47
N LEU A 69 -4.91 8.46 6.73
CA LEU A 69 -5.37 9.39 7.76
C LEU A 69 -4.87 10.82 7.51
N LEU A 70 -3.62 10.98 7.07
CA LEU A 70 -3.07 12.28 6.66
C LEU A 70 -3.83 12.83 5.46
N GLY A 71 -4.19 11.98 4.49
CA GLY A 71 -5.00 12.35 3.34
C GLY A 71 -6.37 12.88 3.75
N ALA A 72 -6.99 12.26 4.76
CA ALA A 72 -8.28 12.68 5.30
C ALA A 72 -8.19 13.95 6.15
N ALA A 73 -7.10 14.12 6.89
CA ALA A 73 -6.87 15.30 7.73
C ALA A 73 -6.56 16.55 6.89
N MET A 74 -5.84 16.40 5.78
CA MET A 74 -5.40 17.51 4.94
C MET A 74 -6.51 18.51 4.58
N PRO A 75 -7.65 18.11 3.97
CA PRO A 75 -8.70 19.06 3.62
C PRO A 75 -9.35 19.71 4.85
N VAL A 76 -9.44 19.00 5.98
CA VAL A 76 -10.02 19.54 7.23
C VAL A 76 -9.13 20.63 7.81
N VAL A 77 -7.83 20.37 7.90
CA VAL A 77 -6.85 21.35 8.40
C VAL A 77 -6.74 22.54 7.46
N ALA A 78 -6.74 22.31 6.14
CA ALA A 78 -6.71 23.40 5.16
C ALA A 78 -7.97 24.28 5.26
N GLN A 79 -9.16 23.69 5.44
CA GLN A 79 -10.39 24.44 5.66
C GLN A 79 -10.35 25.27 6.95
N ALA A 80 -9.74 24.74 8.02
CA ALA A 80 -9.57 25.48 9.27
C ALA A 80 -8.62 26.69 9.13
N LEU A 81 -7.63 26.61 8.25
CA LEU A 81 -6.67 27.68 7.97
C LEU A 81 -7.18 28.67 6.91
N ALA A 82 -8.15 28.28 6.09
CA ALA A 82 -8.66 29.08 4.98
C ALA A 82 -9.16 30.49 5.36
N PRO A 83 -9.80 30.72 6.52
CA PRO A 83 -10.23 32.08 6.92
C PRO A 83 -9.08 33.08 7.06
N ALA A 84 -7.86 32.62 7.37
CA ALA A 84 -6.71 33.48 7.55
C ALA A 84 -5.85 33.61 6.27
N LEU A 85 -5.80 32.57 5.45
CA LEU A 85 -4.81 32.44 4.36
C LEU A 85 -5.43 32.34 2.96
N GLY A 86 -6.74 32.11 2.86
CA GLY A 86 -7.36 31.57 1.66
C GLY A 86 -7.13 30.06 1.52
N LEU A 87 -8.02 29.38 0.78
CA LEU A 87 -8.02 27.91 0.71
C LEU A 87 -6.78 27.35 0.00
N GLU A 88 -6.36 27.96 -1.10
CA GLU A 88 -5.24 27.47 -1.91
C GLU A 88 -3.90 27.56 -1.17
N PRO A 89 -3.51 28.72 -0.59
CA PRO A 89 -2.31 28.80 0.26
C PRO A 89 -2.39 27.88 1.49
N ALA A 90 -3.57 27.72 2.10
CA ALA A 90 -3.76 26.81 3.22
C ALA A 90 -3.48 25.35 2.83
N LEU A 91 -3.97 24.88 1.67
CA LEU A 91 -3.68 23.54 1.16
C LEU A 91 -2.18 23.34 0.95
N LEU A 92 -1.50 24.29 0.32
CA LEU A 92 -0.06 24.21 0.06
C LEU A 92 0.76 24.13 1.36
N ILE A 93 0.40 24.90 2.38
CA ILE A 93 1.06 24.87 3.69
C ILE A 93 0.85 23.53 4.38
N VAL A 94 -0.37 22.96 4.33
CA VAL A 94 -0.66 21.67 4.94
C VAL A 94 0.08 20.55 4.22
N VAL A 95 0.10 20.56 2.89
CA VAL A 95 0.88 19.60 2.09
C VAL A 95 2.37 19.71 2.44
N PHE A 96 2.91 20.93 2.47
CA PHE A 96 4.30 21.18 2.86
C PHE A 96 4.58 20.58 4.24
N ALA A 97 3.75 20.87 5.25
CA ALA A 97 3.93 20.36 6.60
C ALA A 97 3.88 18.83 6.65
N ILE A 98 2.91 18.20 6.00
CA ILE A 98 2.78 16.73 5.97
C ILE A 98 4.00 16.09 5.32
N VAL A 99 4.41 16.56 4.14
CA VAL A 99 5.56 16.01 3.42
C VAL A 99 6.86 16.23 4.19
N PHE A 100 7.05 17.43 4.76
CA PHE A 100 8.18 17.73 5.62
C PHE A 100 8.23 16.77 6.81
N LEU A 101 7.13 16.53 7.50
CA LEU A 101 7.08 15.60 8.64
C LEU A 101 7.39 14.17 8.22
N ILE A 102 6.85 13.70 7.09
CA ILE A 102 7.14 12.35 6.58
C ILE A 102 8.64 12.16 6.33
N ILE A 103 9.29 13.15 5.73
CA ILE A 103 10.73 13.08 5.40
C ILE A 103 11.57 13.25 6.67
N ALA A 104 11.33 14.32 7.45
CA ALA A 104 12.15 14.68 8.60
C ALA A 104 12.05 13.68 9.76
N LEU A 105 10.87 13.07 9.97
CA LEU A 105 10.66 12.06 11.01
C LEU A 105 10.90 10.64 10.50
N GLY A 106 11.25 10.45 9.22
CA GLY A 106 11.47 9.14 8.63
C GLY A 106 12.53 8.31 9.36
N ASP A 107 13.62 8.95 9.78
CA ASP A 107 14.71 8.25 10.47
C ASP A 107 14.40 7.93 11.95
N VAL A 108 13.52 8.73 12.58
CA VAL A 108 13.21 8.64 14.02
C VAL A 108 11.97 7.78 14.27
N ALA A 109 10.97 7.87 13.39
CA ALA A 109 9.66 7.24 13.53
C ALA A 109 9.24 6.55 12.22
N HIS A 110 10.19 5.81 11.62
CA HIS A 110 10.07 5.12 10.32
C HIS A 110 8.82 4.22 10.17
N MET A 111 8.25 3.75 11.27
CA MET A 111 7.05 2.92 11.24
C MET A 111 5.82 3.72 10.78
N PHE A 112 5.75 5.01 11.13
CA PHE A 112 4.64 5.90 10.80
C PHE A 112 4.95 6.78 9.61
N PHE A 113 6.19 7.28 9.54
CA PHE A 113 6.66 8.20 8.52
C PHE A 113 7.62 7.47 7.59
N ASN A 114 7.12 7.04 6.44
CA ASN A 114 7.90 6.30 5.45
C ASN A 114 7.31 6.50 4.05
N ASN A 115 7.97 5.90 3.05
CA ASN A 115 7.55 5.96 1.66
C ASN A 115 6.15 5.39 1.43
N TYR A 116 5.72 4.39 2.23
CA TYR A 116 4.36 3.86 2.14
C TYR A 116 3.34 4.92 2.59
N ALA A 117 3.58 5.60 3.72
CA ALA A 117 2.74 6.69 4.17
C ALA A 117 2.64 7.81 3.13
N PHE A 118 3.76 8.18 2.51
CA PHE A 118 3.76 9.17 1.45
C PHE A 118 2.90 8.75 0.25
N VAL A 119 3.07 7.53 -0.26
CA VAL A 119 2.31 7.09 -1.45
C VAL A 119 0.81 6.98 -1.15
N TYR A 120 0.42 6.43 0.00
CA TYR A 120 -0.99 6.35 0.37
C TYR A 120 -1.62 7.73 0.58
N PHE A 121 -0.87 8.68 1.16
CA PHE A 121 -1.28 10.07 1.24
C PHE A 121 -1.51 10.66 -0.16
N THR A 122 -0.51 10.56 -1.06
CA THR A 122 -0.61 11.07 -2.43
C THR A 122 -1.82 10.51 -3.14
N VAL A 123 -2.01 9.19 -3.14
CA VAL A 123 -3.14 8.55 -3.82
C VAL A 123 -4.47 8.96 -3.20
N ALA A 124 -4.59 9.02 -1.88
CA ALA A 124 -5.81 9.46 -1.20
C ALA A 124 -6.22 10.89 -1.61
N THR A 125 -5.25 11.78 -1.83
CA THR A 125 -5.50 13.17 -2.22
C THR A 125 -5.94 13.36 -3.68
N ILE A 126 -5.80 12.35 -4.55
CA ILE A 126 -6.30 12.40 -5.93
C ILE A 126 -7.83 12.35 -5.97
N PHE A 127 -8.45 11.70 -4.97
CA PHE A 127 -9.89 11.49 -4.97
C PHE A 127 -10.63 12.74 -4.47
N PRO A 128 -11.66 13.21 -5.19
CA PRO A 128 -12.45 14.37 -4.77
C PRO A 128 -13.30 14.10 -3.52
N LYS A 129 -13.69 12.84 -3.31
CA LYS A 129 -14.40 12.38 -2.12
C LYS A 129 -13.67 11.17 -1.54
N GLN A 130 -13.15 11.34 -0.34
CA GLN A 130 -12.44 10.26 0.35
C GLN A 130 -13.43 9.37 1.09
N THR A 131 -13.25 8.06 0.97
CA THR A 131 -13.95 7.05 1.76
C THR A 131 -12.98 6.38 2.73
N THR A 132 -12.26 7.19 3.52
CA THR A 132 -11.10 6.79 4.32
C THR A 132 -11.36 5.58 5.21
N LEU A 133 -12.53 5.49 5.86
CA LEU A 133 -12.89 4.33 6.68
C LEU A 133 -12.98 3.05 5.84
N GLN A 134 -13.62 3.11 4.68
CA GLN A 134 -13.67 1.99 3.74
C GLN A 134 -12.28 1.64 3.25
N TRP A 135 -11.44 2.63 2.92
CA TRP A 135 -10.07 2.37 2.49
C TRP A 135 -9.20 1.75 3.58
N LEU A 136 -9.38 2.14 4.85
CA LEU A 136 -8.71 1.49 5.99
C LEU A 136 -9.17 0.04 6.15
N LEU A 137 -10.46 -0.25 5.99
CA LEU A 137 -10.96 -1.62 6.01
C LEU A 137 -10.39 -2.45 4.85
N VAL A 138 -10.35 -1.88 3.65
CA VAL A 138 -9.77 -2.54 2.47
C VAL A 138 -8.27 -2.75 2.63
N LEU A 139 -7.55 -1.78 3.18
CA LEU A 139 -6.14 -1.89 3.54
C LEU A 139 -5.95 -3.08 4.49
N LEU A 140 -6.64 -3.08 5.63
CA LEU A 140 -6.44 -4.09 6.68
C LEU A 140 -6.90 -5.48 6.22
N LEU A 141 -8.16 -5.62 5.81
CA LEU A 141 -8.75 -6.92 5.47
C LEU A 141 -8.27 -7.41 4.11
N GLY A 142 -8.36 -6.56 3.09
CA GLY A 142 -7.94 -6.90 1.73
C GLY A 142 -6.43 -7.06 1.62
N GLY A 143 -5.65 -6.15 2.23
CA GLY A 143 -4.19 -6.27 2.26
C GLY A 143 -3.71 -7.51 3.02
N ALA A 144 -4.33 -7.86 4.16
CA ALA A 144 -3.98 -9.07 4.90
C ALA A 144 -4.34 -10.33 4.12
N PHE A 145 -5.51 -10.35 3.47
CA PHE A 145 -5.91 -11.44 2.58
C PHE A 145 -4.92 -11.60 1.41
N PHE A 146 -4.52 -10.49 0.78
CA PHE A 146 -3.55 -10.49 -0.32
C PHE A 146 -2.21 -11.06 0.08
N THR A 147 -1.59 -10.43 1.08
CA THR A 147 -0.24 -10.75 1.52
C THR A 147 -0.20 -12.14 2.17
N GLY A 148 -1.18 -12.46 3.02
CA GLY A 148 -1.31 -13.77 3.65
C GLY A 148 -1.55 -14.90 2.64
N GLY A 149 -2.40 -14.69 1.64
CA GLY A 149 -2.66 -15.66 0.59
C GLY A 149 -1.41 -15.99 -0.23
N ILE A 150 -0.67 -14.97 -0.67
CA ILE A 150 0.58 -15.15 -1.41
C ILE A 150 1.67 -15.79 -0.56
N LEU A 151 1.81 -15.42 0.71
CA LEU A 151 2.70 -16.09 1.65
C LEU A 151 2.35 -17.58 1.80
N GLY A 152 1.05 -17.89 1.88
CA GLY A 152 0.55 -19.27 1.89
C GLY A 152 0.94 -20.03 0.62
N ILE A 153 0.74 -19.44 -0.56
CA ILE A 153 1.09 -20.06 -1.84
C ILE A 153 2.61 -20.29 -1.95
N ILE A 154 3.42 -19.29 -1.59
CA ILE A 154 4.89 -19.40 -1.58
C ILE A 154 5.31 -20.55 -0.66
N LYS A 155 4.77 -20.61 0.56
CA LYS A 155 5.08 -21.66 1.53
C LYS A 155 4.71 -23.06 1.01
N LEU A 156 3.58 -23.22 0.34
CA LEU A 156 3.18 -24.49 -0.26
C LEU A 156 4.09 -24.87 -1.45
N ALA A 157 4.47 -23.90 -2.28
CA ALA A 157 5.34 -24.12 -3.43
C ALA A 157 6.78 -24.48 -3.03
N THR A 158 7.30 -23.94 -1.92
CA THR A 158 8.63 -24.28 -1.41
C THR A 158 8.65 -25.59 -0.62
N ARG A 159 7.58 -25.94 0.10
CA ARG A 159 7.46 -27.21 0.83
C ARG A 159 7.64 -28.44 -0.08
N ASN A 160 7.21 -28.37 -1.34
CA ASN A 160 7.38 -29.46 -2.31
C ASN A 160 8.80 -29.59 -2.87
N LYS A 161 9.74 -28.71 -2.47
CA LYS A 161 11.15 -28.73 -2.92
C LYS A 161 12.13 -29.27 -1.88
N GLU A 162 11.68 -29.56 -0.65
CA GLU A 162 12.52 -30.29 0.32
C GLU A 162 12.55 -31.77 -0.08
N PRO A 163 13.74 -32.35 -0.39
CA PRO A 163 13.85 -33.80 -0.54
C PRO A 163 13.49 -34.42 0.81
N GLN A 164 12.59 -35.41 0.80
CA GLN A 164 12.43 -36.30 1.95
C GLN A 164 13.77 -37.01 2.16
N SER A 165 14.56 -36.52 3.12
CA SER A 165 15.77 -37.18 3.62
C SER A 165 15.39 -38.21 4.67
#